data_AF-A0A7G9GUI4-F1
#
_entry.id   AF-A0A7G9GUI4-F1
#
_cell.length_a   1.000
_cell.length_b   1.000
_cell.length_c   1.000
_cell.angle_alpha   90.00
_cell.angle_beta   90.00
_cell.angle_gamma   90.00
#
_symmetry.space_group_name_H-M   'P 1'
#
loop_
_entity.id
_entity.type
_entity.pdbx_description
1 polymer ?
#
loop_
_entity_poly.entity_id
_entity_poly.type
_entity_poly.pdbx_seq_one_letter_code
_entity_poly.pdbx_strand_id
1 'polypeptide(L)'
;MGIILMVFLQMIVKKKYNFFNYVSLTGTVYLLLLSCLFFNSENIRENLDIFLGMTVYSIVFMFFIANYEIDIKYYKYIIPLFSLSSIGPIYRGIKDMVENYKILSYYRIAAGTYTTVYALELGIYFLVGIIGILYNKNKLIKYIYLVYVLLVSILIIHTQSRTTMLGIILPLFLLLVLWNYKKGSIMFITIILFIGILYSSFPNFKPFVRAKTLIGIEKIERTPRYPIFKRGIDIGIENKYKGVGFYFYKDKNFVVDSLQGSKFSHFHNIIVETFATQGLLITLSFVGFLLALFIKLIKNYFESQENRELKILGIVVFIFGIIYGISEPIFYFTKLYELIFTIIGISLSIGNNDREKL
;
A
#
# COMPACT_ATOMS: atom_id res chain seq x y z
N MET A 1 10.55 -22.67 0.46
CA MET A 1 11.45 -21.95 1.40
C MET A 1 12.92 -22.22 1.10
N GLY A 2 13.40 -23.48 1.13
CA GLY A 2 14.80 -23.82 0.83
C GLY A 2 15.31 -23.36 -0.54
N ILE A 3 14.47 -23.43 -1.58
CA ILE A 3 14.82 -22.96 -2.94
C ILE A 3 15.01 -21.44 -2.97
N ILE A 4 14.14 -20.66 -2.33
CA ILE A 4 14.25 -19.20 -2.27
C ILE A 4 15.50 -18.77 -1.48
N LEU A 5 15.80 -19.45 -0.37
CA LEU A 5 17.00 -19.22 0.45
C LEU A 5 18.29 -19.64 -0.28
N MET A 6 18.28 -20.75 -1.03
CA MET A 6 19.41 -21.17 -1.87
C MET A 6 19.66 -20.18 -3.01
N VAL A 7 18.61 -19.70 -3.68
CA VAL A 7 18.73 -18.68 -4.71
C VAL A 7 19.22 -17.35 -4.12
N PHE A 8 18.77 -16.98 -2.91
CA PHE A 8 19.25 -15.81 -2.17
C PHE A 8 20.74 -15.90 -1.85
N LEU A 9 21.20 -17.03 -1.29
CA LEU A 9 22.61 -17.30 -1.07
C LEU A 9 23.39 -17.29 -2.39
N GLN A 10 22.85 -17.86 -3.46
CA GLN A 10 23.49 -17.89 -4.77
C GLN A 10 23.61 -16.49 -5.40
N MET A 11 22.62 -15.60 -5.21
CA MET A 11 22.66 -14.22 -5.68
C MET A 11 23.66 -13.36 -4.89
N ILE A 12 23.73 -13.54 -3.57
CA ILE A 12 24.74 -12.90 -2.71
C ILE A 12 26.14 -13.38 -3.09
N VAL A 13 26.35 -14.69 -3.23
CA VAL A 13 27.64 -15.30 -3.56
C VAL A 13 28.13 -14.88 -4.95
N LYS A 14 27.23 -14.72 -5.94
CA LYS A 14 27.62 -14.32 -7.30
C LYS A 14 27.98 -12.84 -7.46
N LYS A 15 27.95 -12.02 -6.40
CA LYS A 15 28.27 -10.57 -6.40
C LYS A 15 27.59 -9.78 -7.54
N LYS A 16 26.49 -10.27 -8.11
CA LYS A 16 25.96 -9.73 -9.36
C LYS A 16 25.34 -8.34 -9.20
N TYR A 17 24.88 -7.95 -7.99
CA TYR A 17 24.28 -6.63 -7.76
C TYR A 17 24.49 -6.07 -6.34
N ASN A 18 24.23 -4.77 -6.22
CA ASN A 18 24.56 -3.85 -5.13
C ASN A 18 23.70 -4.07 -3.87
N PHE A 19 23.78 -5.28 -3.30
CA PHE A 19 23.11 -5.73 -2.07
C PHE A 19 23.51 -4.96 -0.81
N PHE A 20 24.49 -4.06 -0.93
CA PHE A 20 25.01 -3.19 0.13
C PHE A 20 24.69 -1.72 -0.13
N ASN A 21 23.56 -1.42 -0.78
CA ASN A 21 23.06 -0.05 -0.80
C ASN A 21 22.35 0.30 0.53
N TYR A 22 22.13 1.59 0.76
CA TYR A 22 21.54 2.08 2.01
C TYR A 22 20.10 1.56 2.28
N VAL A 23 19.36 1.15 1.24
CA VAL A 23 18.01 0.57 1.38
C VAL A 23 18.10 -0.85 1.93
N SER A 24 18.99 -1.68 1.37
CA SER A 24 19.25 -3.03 1.88
C SER A 24 19.83 -3.01 3.30
N LEU A 25 20.70 -2.04 3.61
CA LEU A 25 21.26 -1.89 4.96
C LEU A 25 20.18 -1.54 5.99
N THR A 26 19.42 -0.47 5.76
CA THR A 26 18.35 -0.02 6.67
C THR A 26 17.25 -1.06 6.79
N GLY A 27 16.87 -1.73 5.70
CA GLY A 27 15.90 -2.82 5.73
C GLY A 27 16.40 -4.04 6.49
N THR A 28 17.67 -4.42 6.35
CA THR A 28 18.27 -5.52 7.13
C THR A 28 18.26 -5.21 8.63
N VAL A 29 18.64 -3.98 9.01
CA VAL A 29 18.59 -3.54 10.42
C VAL A 29 17.15 -3.63 10.97
N TYR A 30 16.17 -3.11 10.23
CA TYR A 30 14.76 -3.21 10.63
C TYR A 30 14.31 -4.67 10.79
N LEU A 31 14.59 -5.52 9.81
CA LEU A 31 14.22 -6.94 9.85
C LEU A 31 14.89 -7.70 10.99
N LEU A 32 16.16 -7.42 11.29
CA LEU A 32 16.87 -8.04 12.42
C LEU A 32 16.23 -7.65 13.74
N LEU A 33 15.98 -6.36 13.97
CA LEU A 33 15.34 -5.90 15.20
C LEU A 33 13.93 -6.47 15.37
N LEU A 34 13.14 -6.49 14.30
CA LEU A 34 11.80 -7.07 14.30
C LEU A 34 11.83 -8.58 14.58
N SER A 35 12.80 -9.29 14.00
CA SER A 35 12.99 -10.73 14.24
C SER A 35 13.34 -11.00 15.70
N CYS A 36 14.27 -10.22 16.27
CA CYS A 36 14.62 -10.32 17.68
C CYS A 36 13.41 -10.08 18.59
N LEU A 37 12.54 -9.11 18.28
CA LEU A 37 11.30 -8.91 19.03
C LEU A 37 10.35 -10.10 18.89
N PHE A 38 10.12 -10.57 17.66
CA PHE A 38 9.20 -11.66 17.37
C PHE A 38 9.59 -12.95 18.10
N PHE A 39 10.87 -13.35 18.03
CA PHE A 39 11.35 -14.57 18.70
C PHE A 39 11.37 -14.48 20.24
N ASN A 40 11.27 -13.27 20.80
CA ASN A 40 11.12 -13.05 22.24
C ASN A 40 9.66 -12.80 22.65
N SER A 41 8.69 -12.95 21.74
CA SER A 41 7.27 -12.78 22.05
C SER A 41 6.64 -14.06 22.58
N GLU A 42 5.58 -13.93 23.38
CA GLU A 42 4.88 -15.08 23.98
C GLU A 42 4.12 -15.93 22.94
N ASN A 43 3.68 -15.32 21.83
CA ASN A 43 2.74 -15.91 20.87
C ASN A 43 3.37 -16.20 19.50
N ILE A 44 4.61 -16.72 19.47
CA ILE A 44 5.37 -16.98 18.22
C ILE A 44 4.56 -17.78 17.21
N ARG A 45 3.93 -18.88 17.65
CA ARG A 45 3.23 -19.81 16.75
C ARG A 45 2.00 -19.17 16.09
N GLU A 46 1.25 -18.39 16.85
CA GLU A 46 0.02 -17.72 16.38
C GLU A 46 0.31 -16.56 15.43
N ASN A 47 1.48 -15.93 15.61
CA ASN A 47 1.88 -14.73 14.88
C ASN A 47 2.87 -15.01 13.74
N LEU A 48 3.28 -16.27 13.55
CA LEU A 48 4.28 -16.66 12.54
C LEU A 48 3.87 -16.26 11.13
N ASP A 49 2.62 -16.51 10.73
CA ASP A 49 2.15 -16.19 9.37
C ASP A 49 2.17 -14.69 9.09
N ILE A 50 1.82 -13.88 10.09
CA ILE A 50 1.85 -12.42 9.98
C ILE A 50 3.29 -11.92 9.91
N PHE A 51 4.16 -12.45 10.78
CA PHE A 51 5.59 -12.14 10.75
C PHE A 51 6.21 -12.48 9.40
N LEU A 52 5.97 -13.69 8.87
CA LEU A 52 6.48 -14.12 7.56
C LEU A 52 5.91 -13.26 6.42
N GLY A 53 4.62 -12.93 6.47
CA GLY A 53 3.99 -12.02 5.52
C GLY A 53 4.62 -10.62 5.51
N MET A 54 4.84 -10.04 6.69
CA MET A 54 5.47 -8.73 6.87
C MET A 54 6.94 -8.71 6.43
N THR A 55 7.67 -9.80 6.68
CA THR A 55 9.13 -9.84 6.52
C THR A 55 9.56 -10.56 5.24
N VAL A 56 9.43 -11.88 5.22
CA VAL A 56 9.97 -12.76 4.18
C VAL A 56 9.21 -12.56 2.88
N TYR A 57 7.88 -12.64 2.92
CA TYR A 57 7.06 -12.60 1.71
C TYR A 57 6.91 -11.19 1.11
N SER A 58 7.19 -10.14 1.90
CA SER A 58 7.14 -8.75 1.44
C SER A 58 8.52 -8.14 1.23
N ILE A 59 9.26 -7.87 2.31
CA ILE A 59 10.50 -7.08 2.25
C ILE A 59 11.65 -7.90 1.65
N VAL A 60 11.87 -9.13 2.13
CA VAL A 60 12.95 -10.00 1.59
C VAL A 60 12.67 -10.33 0.13
N PHE A 61 11.42 -10.65 -0.21
CA PHE A 61 11.01 -10.89 -1.58
C PHE A 61 11.18 -9.65 -2.48
N MET A 62 10.88 -8.46 -1.98
CA MET A 62 11.13 -7.20 -2.68
C MET A 62 12.62 -6.99 -2.97
N PHE A 63 13.51 -7.31 -2.03
CA PHE A 63 14.95 -7.29 -2.30
C PHE A 63 15.35 -8.31 -3.36
N PHE A 64 14.77 -9.51 -3.36
CA PHE A 64 15.03 -10.51 -4.39
C PHE A 64 14.64 -9.98 -5.79
N ILE A 65 13.41 -9.49 -5.94
CA ILE A 65 12.92 -8.95 -7.22
C ILE A 65 13.73 -7.73 -7.67
N ALA A 66 14.03 -6.80 -6.75
CA ALA A 66 14.79 -5.60 -7.10
C ALA A 66 16.19 -5.90 -7.65
N ASN A 67 16.75 -7.06 -7.31
CA ASN A 67 18.05 -7.52 -7.82
C ASN A 67 17.92 -8.56 -8.95
N TYR A 68 16.71 -8.84 -9.41
CA TYR A 68 16.48 -9.75 -10.52
C TYR A 68 16.57 -8.99 -11.85
N GLU A 69 17.41 -9.48 -12.76
CA GLU A 69 17.53 -8.97 -14.13
C GLU A 69 16.31 -9.42 -14.95
N ILE A 70 15.43 -8.47 -15.30
CA ILE A 70 14.30 -8.74 -16.19
C ILE A 70 14.74 -8.38 -17.61
N ASP A 71 14.61 -9.31 -18.56
CA ASP A 71 14.79 -9.02 -19.98
C ASP A 71 13.74 -7.99 -20.44
N ILE A 72 14.20 -6.94 -21.12
CA ILE A 72 13.39 -5.80 -21.55
C ILE A 72 12.13 -6.22 -22.32
N LYS A 73 12.20 -7.32 -23.08
CA LYS A 73 11.03 -7.82 -23.82
C LYS A 73 9.85 -8.20 -22.93
N TYR A 74 10.09 -8.49 -21.65
CA TYR A 74 9.06 -8.90 -20.69
C TYR A 74 8.40 -7.74 -19.94
N TYR A 75 9.02 -6.56 -19.89
CA TYR A 75 8.47 -5.41 -19.15
C TYR A 75 7.06 -5.01 -19.61
N LYS A 76 6.78 -5.14 -20.91
CA LYS A 76 5.45 -4.86 -21.49
C LYS A 76 4.31 -5.74 -20.93
N TYR A 77 4.62 -6.88 -20.31
CA TYR A 77 3.62 -7.78 -19.74
C TYR A 77 3.33 -7.53 -18.25
N ILE A 78 4.15 -6.73 -17.57
CA ILE A 78 4.05 -6.54 -16.11
C ILE A 78 2.75 -5.82 -15.72
N ILE A 79 2.42 -4.70 -16.37
CA ILE A 79 1.15 -3.98 -16.11
C ILE A 79 -0.08 -4.84 -16.42
N PRO A 80 -0.15 -5.56 -17.58
CA PRO A 80 -1.20 -6.54 -17.80
C PRO A 80 -1.30 -7.61 -16.72
N LEU A 81 -0.19 -8.18 -16.24
CA LEU A 81 -0.19 -9.20 -15.19
C LEU A 81 -0.76 -8.68 -13.87
N PHE A 82 -0.37 -7.48 -13.44
CA PHE A 82 -0.98 -6.84 -12.27
C PHE A 82 -2.48 -6.59 -12.47
N SER A 83 -2.87 -6.19 -13.67
CA SER A 83 -4.29 -5.98 -14.00
C SER A 83 -5.08 -7.29 -13.97
N LEU A 84 -4.51 -8.41 -14.45
CA LEU A 84 -5.14 -9.73 -14.37
C LEU A 84 -5.31 -10.20 -12.93
N SER A 85 -4.38 -9.87 -12.03
CA SER A 85 -4.51 -10.23 -10.60
C SER A 85 -5.73 -9.58 -9.92
N SER A 86 -6.28 -8.50 -10.50
CA SER A 86 -7.47 -7.82 -9.97
C SER A 86 -8.80 -8.50 -10.30
N ILE A 87 -8.83 -9.51 -11.19
CA ILE A 87 -10.07 -10.16 -11.64
C ILE A 87 -10.84 -10.76 -10.45
N GLY A 88 -10.13 -11.47 -9.56
CA GLY A 88 -10.73 -12.06 -8.37
C GLY A 88 -11.37 -11.02 -7.44
N PRO A 89 -10.62 -9.98 -7.01
CA PRO A 89 -11.15 -8.86 -6.23
C PRO A 89 -12.34 -8.16 -6.89
N ILE A 90 -12.26 -7.85 -8.19
CA ILE A 90 -13.36 -7.24 -8.96
C ILE A 90 -14.61 -8.13 -8.93
N TYR A 91 -14.46 -9.42 -9.20
CA TYR A 91 -15.57 -10.37 -9.17
C TYR A 91 -16.25 -10.40 -7.79
N ARG A 92 -15.46 -10.51 -6.71
CA ARG A 92 -16.00 -10.50 -5.34
C ARG A 92 -16.73 -9.19 -5.02
N GLY A 93 -16.22 -8.05 -5.48
CA GLY A 93 -16.86 -6.76 -5.31
C GLY A 93 -18.18 -6.61 -6.04
N ILE A 94 -18.23 -7.05 -7.31
CA ILE A 94 -19.47 -7.04 -8.10
C ILE A 94 -20.49 -7.96 -7.44
N LYS A 95 -20.09 -9.17 -7.05
CA LYS A 95 -20.96 -10.12 -6.36
C LYS A 95 -21.56 -9.51 -5.09
N ASP A 96 -20.72 -8.93 -4.23
CA ASP A 96 -21.14 -8.29 -3.00
C ASP A 96 -22.08 -7.09 -3.24
N MET A 97 -21.79 -6.28 -4.26
CA MET A 97 -22.65 -5.16 -4.68
C MET A 97 -24.01 -5.64 -5.18
N VAL A 98 -24.05 -6.72 -5.95
CA VAL A 98 -25.29 -7.32 -6.47
C VAL A 98 -26.11 -7.96 -5.36
N GLU A 99 -25.48 -8.69 -4.44
CA GLU A 99 -26.17 -9.29 -3.29
C GLU A 99 -26.82 -8.23 -2.38
N ASN A 100 -26.19 -7.04 -2.28
CA ASN A 100 -26.63 -5.95 -1.43
C ASN A 100 -27.26 -4.77 -2.20
N TYR A 101 -27.67 -4.95 -3.46
CA TYR A 101 -28.06 -3.83 -4.34
C TYR A 101 -29.19 -2.97 -3.79
N LYS A 102 -30.19 -3.59 -3.13
CA LYS A 102 -31.36 -2.90 -2.55
C LYS A 102 -30.99 -1.92 -1.43
N ILE A 103 -29.84 -2.14 -0.79
CA ILE A 103 -29.40 -1.43 0.40
C ILE A 103 -28.08 -0.70 0.18
N LEU A 104 -27.61 -0.63 -1.07
CA LEU A 104 -26.29 -0.11 -1.45
C LEU A 104 -26.11 1.37 -1.07
N SER A 105 -27.20 2.11 -0.91
CA SER A 105 -27.19 3.50 -0.43
C SER A 105 -26.63 3.62 0.99
N TYR A 106 -26.76 2.58 1.83
CA TYR A 106 -26.22 2.57 3.18
C TYR A 106 -25.22 1.44 3.48
N TYR A 107 -25.17 0.41 2.67
CA TYR A 107 -24.21 -0.69 2.73
C TYR A 107 -22.82 -0.30 2.23
N ARG A 108 -21.78 -0.93 2.77
CA ARG A 108 -20.38 -0.75 2.36
C ARG A 108 -19.86 -2.09 1.88
N ILE A 109 -19.51 -2.19 0.61
CA ILE A 109 -18.97 -3.43 0.08
C ILE A 109 -17.62 -3.74 0.73
N ALA A 110 -17.40 -5.02 1.02
CA ALA A 110 -16.20 -5.53 1.68
C ALA A 110 -15.65 -6.79 0.99
N ALA A 111 -16.40 -7.36 0.03
CA ALA A 111 -15.95 -8.42 -0.86
C ALA A 111 -15.36 -9.65 -0.15
N GLY A 112 -15.97 -10.03 0.98
CA GLY A 112 -15.53 -11.16 1.83
C GLY A 112 -14.34 -10.85 2.72
N THR A 113 -13.97 -9.57 2.88
CA THR A 113 -12.88 -9.10 3.75
C THR A 113 -13.36 -7.91 4.60
N TYR A 114 -12.45 -7.09 5.13
CA TYR A 114 -12.80 -5.80 5.71
C TYR A 114 -12.87 -4.71 4.62
N THR A 115 -13.84 -3.81 4.72
CA THR A 115 -14.02 -2.71 3.77
C THR A 115 -12.74 -1.89 3.55
N THR A 116 -11.95 -1.65 4.60
CA THR A 116 -10.69 -0.90 4.51
C THR A 116 -9.61 -1.67 3.77
N VAL A 117 -9.54 -2.99 3.94
CA VAL A 117 -8.59 -3.86 3.21
C VAL A 117 -8.97 -3.88 1.73
N TYR A 118 -10.24 -4.15 1.42
CA TYR A 118 -10.72 -4.20 0.06
C TYR A 118 -10.59 -2.86 -0.68
N ALA A 119 -10.86 -1.74 -0.01
CA ALA A 119 -10.70 -0.43 -0.63
C ALA A 119 -9.22 -0.08 -0.91
N LEU A 120 -8.28 -0.51 -0.07
CA LEU A 120 -6.85 -0.37 -0.35
C LEU A 120 -6.45 -1.19 -1.59
N GLU A 121 -6.91 -2.44 -1.66
CA GLU A 121 -6.69 -3.33 -2.81
C GLU A 121 -7.14 -2.68 -4.12
N LEU A 122 -8.38 -2.20 -4.17
CA LEU A 122 -8.93 -1.51 -5.34
C LEU A 122 -8.17 -0.22 -5.68
N GLY A 123 -7.67 0.51 -4.69
CA GLY A 123 -6.89 1.73 -4.91
C GLY A 123 -5.57 1.46 -5.64
N ILE A 124 -4.87 0.37 -5.32
CA ILE A 124 -3.68 -0.06 -6.06
C ILE A 124 -4.06 -0.41 -7.50
N TYR A 125 -5.13 -1.18 -7.69
CA TYR A 125 -5.61 -1.58 -9.00
C TYR A 125 -6.10 -0.43 -9.87
N PHE A 126 -6.67 0.62 -9.26
CA PHE A 126 -7.00 1.86 -9.94
C PHE A 126 -5.73 2.52 -10.52
N LEU A 127 -4.67 2.66 -9.73
CA LEU A 127 -3.39 3.25 -10.18
C LEU A 127 -2.75 2.43 -11.32
N VAL A 128 -2.79 1.10 -11.22
CA VAL A 128 -2.36 0.19 -12.30
C VAL A 128 -3.15 0.44 -13.59
N GLY A 129 -4.47 0.59 -13.49
CA GLY A 129 -5.34 0.88 -14.63
C GLY A 129 -5.01 2.20 -15.31
N ILE A 130 -4.77 3.26 -14.53
CA ILE A 130 -4.37 4.57 -15.08
C ILE A 130 -3.04 4.47 -15.83
N ILE A 131 -2.03 3.77 -15.27
CA ILE A 131 -0.77 3.50 -16.00
C ILE A 131 -1.03 2.77 -17.32
N GLY A 132 -1.92 1.77 -17.32
CA GLY A 132 -2.35 1.06 -18.52
C GLY A 132 -2.92 1.98 -19.60
N ILE A 133 -3.76 2.97 -19.24
CA ILE A 133 -4.29 3.97 -20.18
C ILE A 133 -3.18 4.85 -20.76
N LEU A 134 -2.28 5.35 -19.90
CA LEU A 134 -1.29 6.35 -20.28
C LEU A 134 -0.17 5.76 -21.17
N TYR A 135 0.32 4.57 -20.83
CA TYR A 135 1.52 3.99 -21.45
C TYR A 135 1.27 2.94 -22.52
N ASN A 136 0.06 2.38 -22.64
CA ASN A 136 -0.21 1.44 -23.73
C ASN A 136 -0.21 2.16 -25.09
N LYS A 137 0.32 1.53 -26.15
CA LYS A 137 0.32 2.12 -27.50
C LYS A 137 -0.98 1.85 -28.26
N ASN A 138 -1.64 0.73 -28.00
CA ASN A 138 -2.82 0.30 -28.73
C ASN A 138 -4.09 1.00 -28.19
N LYS A 139 -4.81 1.71 -29.07
CA LYS A 139 -6.05 2.42 -28.72
C LYS A 139 -7.12 1.49 -28.13
N LEU A 140 -7.30 0.29 -28.68
CA LEU A 140 -8.27 -0.69 -28.18
C LEU A 140 -7.94 -1.07 -26.73
N ILE A 141 -6.66 -1.33 -26.44
CA ILE A 141 -6.23 -1.67 -25.08
C ILE A 141 -6.43 -0.49 -24.12
N LYS A 142 -6.24 0.75 -24.57
CA LYS A 142 -6.57 1.94 -23.75
C LYS A 142 -8.06 1.98 -23.39
N TYR A 143 -8.96 1.67 -24.33
CA TYR A 143 -10.39 1.61 -24.04
C TYR A 143 -10.74 0.49 -23.07
N ILE A 144 -10.09 -0.67 -23.16
CA ILE A 144 -10.23 -1.75 -22.17
C ILE A 144 -9.81 -1.24 -20.78
N TYR A 145 -8.65 -0.57 -20.68
CA TYR A 145 -8.21 0.02 -19.41
C TYR A 145 -9.13 1.14 -18.91
N LEU A 146 -9.76 1.91 -19.81
CA LEU A 146 -10.76 2.90 -19.44
C LEU A 146 -11.98 2.24 -18.78
N VAL A 147 -12.54 1.18 -19.39
CA VAL A 147 -13.65 0.41 -18.81
C VAL A 147 -13.24 -0.20 -17.46
N TYR A 148 -12.03 -0.75 -17.39
CA TYR A 148 -11.45 -1.28 -16.16
C TYR A 148 -11.37 -0.23 -15.04
N VAL A 149 -10.81 0.96 -15.32
CA VAL A 149 -10.70 2.05 -14.35
C VAL A 149 -12.08 2.54 -13.90
N LEU A 150 -13.05 2.65 -14.81
CA LEU A 150 -14.42 3.03 -14.45
C LEU A 150 -15.05 2.00 -13.51
N LEU A 151 -14.90 0.71 -13.81
CA LEU A 151 -15.42 -0.37 -12.98
C LEU A 151 -14.79 -0.37 -11.58
N VAL A 152 -13.46 -0.27 -11.49
CA VAL A 152 -12.75 -0.18 -10.21
C VAL A 152 -13.16 1.07 -9.43
N SER A 153 -13.37 2.21 -10.11
CA SER A 153 -13.83 3.45 -9.48
C SER A 153 -15.22 3.30 -8.85
N ILE A 154 -16.16 2.65 -9.54
CA ILE A 154 -17.50 2.35 -9.01
C ILE A 154 -17.37 1.52 -7.72
N LEU A 155 -16.54 0.48 -7.75
CA LEU A 155 -16.31 -0.36 -6.56
C LEU A 155 -15.69 0.44 -5.41
N ILE A 156 -14.68 1.28 -5.67
CA ILE A 156 -14.06 2.17 -4.66
C ILE A 156 -15.12 3.06 -4.01
N ILE A 157 -15.97 3.70 -4.80
CA ILE A 157 -17.05 4.57 -4.31
C ILE A 157 -17.99 3.80 -3.37
N HIS A 158 -18.36 2.57 -3.72
CA HIS A 158 -19.26 1.73 -2.92
C HIS A 158 -18.61 1.09 -1.69
N THR A 159 -17.27 1.09 -1.56
CA THR A 159 -16.63 0.79 -0.27
C THR A 159 -16.94 1.88 0.77
N GLN A 160 -17.24 3.10 0.30
CA GLN A 160 -17.39 4.30 1.12
C GLN A 160 -16.18 4.53 2.08
N SER A 161 -15.00 4.02 1.70
CA SER A 161 -13.76 4.16 2.46
C SER A 161 -13.21 5.56 2.29
N ARG A 162 -13.31 6.37 3.35
CA ARG A 162 -12.81 7.74 3.34
C ARG A 162 -11.29 7.79 3.14
N THR A 163 -10.57 6.86 3.75
CA THR A 163 -9.10 6.74 3.60
C THR A 163 -8.71 6.51 2.15
N THR A 164 -9.41 5.64 1.43
CA THR A 164 -9.13 5.38 0.01
C THR A 164 -9.51 6.55 -0.88
N MET A 165 -10.72 7.09 -0.70
CA MET A 165 -11.23 8.19 -1.53
C MET A 165 -10.34 9.43 -1.45
N LEU A 166 -9.87 9.79 -0.27
CA LEU A 166 -8.93 10.91 -0.09
C LEU A 166 -7.48 10.50 -0.37
N GLY A 167 -7.10 9.28 0.00
CA GLY A 167 -5.74 8.78 -0.10
C GLY A 167 -5.26 8.56 -1.52
N ILE A 168 -6.15 8.37 -2.50
CA ILE A 168 -5.80 8.26 -3.93
C ILE A 168 -5.46 9.62 -4.56
N ILE A 169 -5.92 10.73 -3.99
CA ILE A 169 -5.77 12.07 -4.61
C ILE A 169 -4.30 12.42 -4.85
N LEU A 170 -3.45 12.29 -3.83
CA LEU A 170 -2.02 12.62 -3.94
C LEU A 170 -1.25 11.64 -4.85
N PRO A 171 -1.39 10.31 -4.72
CA PRO A 171 -0.83 9.34 -5.68
C PRO A 171 -1.25 9.60 -7.12
N LEU A 172 -2.52 9.93 -7.38
CA LEU A 172 -3.02 10.23 -8.73
C LEU A 172 -2.40 11.52 -9.28
N PHE A 173 -2.31 12.57 -8.46
CA PHE A 173 -1.61 13.81 -8.83
C PHE A 173 -0.15 13.53 -9.21
N LEU A 174 0.58 12.82 -8.35
CA LEU A 174 1.98 12.45 -8.60
C LEU A 174 2.11 11.61 -9.86
N LEU A 175 1.24 10.61 -10.08
CA LEU A 175 1.22 9.77 -11.28
C LEU A 175 1.16 10.65 -12.54
N LEU A 176 0.17 11.54 -12.61
CA LEU A 176 -0.07 12.38 -13.78
C LEU A 176 1.08 13.38 -14.02
N VAL A 177 1.58 14.01 -12.96
CA VAL A 177 2.68 14.98 -13.05
C VAL A 177 4.00 14.30 -13.46
N LEU A 178 4.31 13.13 -12.90
CA LEU A 178 5.51 12.36 -13.27
C LEU A 178 5.41 11.80 -14.71
N TRP A 179 4.21 11.43 -15.15
CA TRP A 179 3.98 11.06 -16.56
C TRP A 179 4.24 12.23 -17.50
N ASN A 180 3.61 13.39 -17.23
CA ASN A 180 3.84 14.63 -17.97
C ASN A 180 3.39 15.84 -17.15
N TYR A 181 4.30 16.70 -16.70
CA TYR A 181 3.93 17.79 -15.80
C TYR A 181 2.87 18.75 -16.37
N LYS A 182 2.93 19.11 -17.66
CA LYS A 182 1.94 20.03 -18.28
C LYS A 182 0.59 19.34 -18.45
N LYS A 183 0.56 18.26 -19.23
CA LYS A 183 -0.69 17.55 -19.56
C LYS A 183 -1.31 16.91 -18.33
N GLY A 184 -0.48 16.34 -17.46
CA GLY A 184 -0.88 15.72 -16.23
C GLY A 184 -1.51 16.69 -15.23
N SER A 185 -0.92 17.88 -15.04
CA SER A 185 -1.53 18.91 -14.18
C SER A 185 -2.90 19.35 -14.70
N ILE A 186 -3.03 19.57 -16.00
CA ILE A 186 -4.31 19.93 -16.64
C ILE A 186 -5.33 18.80 -16.42
N MET A 187 -4.96 17.56 -16.74
CA MET A 187 -5.84 16.39 -16.53
C MET A 187 -6.29 16.24 -15.08
N PHE A 188 -5.37 16.44 -14.13
CA PHE A 188 -5.70 16.37 -12.70
C PHE A 188 -6.71 17.46 -12.31
N ILE A 189 -6.48 18.71 -12.74
CA ILE A 189 -7.43 19.81 -12.51
C ILE A 189 -8.80 19.49 -13.11
N THR A 190 -8.84 18.98 -14.35
CA THR A 190 -10.10 18.55 -14.99
C THR A 190 -10.82 17.47 -14.19
N ILE A 191 -10.10 16.46 -13.67
CA ILE A 191 -10.66 15.40 -12.82
C ILE A 191 -11.24 16.00 -11.53
N ILE A 192 -10.50 16.88 -10.86
CA ILE A 192 -10.97 17.53 -9.62
C ILE A 192 -12.20 18.40 -9.88
N LEU A 193 -12.22 19.18 -10.97
CA LEU A 193 -13.38 19.97 -11.37
C LEU A 193 -14.59 19.09 -11.66
N PHE A 194 -14.40 17.99 -12.39
CA PHE A 194 -15.46 17.03 -12.68
C PHE A 194 -16.02 16.38 -11.41
N ILE A 195 -15.15 15.98 -10.47
CA ILE A 195 -15.57 15.48 -9.15
C ILE A 195 -16.31 16.56 -8.36
N GLY A 196 -15.88 17.82 -8.43
CA GLY A 196 -16.56 18.96 -7.80
C GLY A 196 -17.97 19.22 -8.36
N ILE A 197 -18.14 19.07 -9.68
CA ILE A 197 -19.45 19.13 -10.33
C ILE A 197 -20.32 17.97 -9.86
N LEU A 198 -19.83 16.73 -9.91
CA LEU A 198 -20.57 15.55 -9.42
C LEU A 198 -20.98 15.70 -7.95
N TYR A 199 -20.07 16.21 -7.12
CA TYR A 199 -20.35 16.48 -5.71
C TYR A 199 -21.49 17.49 -5.53
N SER A 200 -21.47 18.56 -6.32
CA SER A 200 -22.51 19.60 -6.30
C SER A 200 -23.85 19.09 -6.83
N SER A 201 -23.84 18.21 -7.84
CA SER A 201 -25.05 17.61 -8.43
C SER A 201 -25.67 16.53 -7.53
N PHE A 202 -24.87 15.84 -6.72
CA PHE A 202 -25.34 14.74 -5.86
C PHE A 202 -24.90 14.91 -4.40
N PRO A 203 -25.26 16.02 -3.72
CA PRO A 203 -24.71 16.37 -2.40
C PRO A 203 -25.06 15.37 -1.29
N ASN A 204 -26.18 14.65 -1.45
CA ASN A 204 -26.66 13.65 -0.49
C ASN A 204 -26.12 12.23 -0.77
N PHE A 205 -25.28 12.07 -1.80
CA PHE A 205 -24.67 10.78 -2.08
C PHE A 205 -23.76 10.36 -0.92
N LYS A 206 -24.07 9.24 -0.27
CA LYS A 206 -23.44 8.85 1.00
C LYS A 206 -21.89 8.83 0.97
N PRO A 207 -21.22 8.34 -0.10
CA PRO A 207 -19.76 8.46 -0.21
C PRO A 207 -19.25 9.90 -0.10
N PHE A 208 -19.93 10.86 -0.73
CA PHE A 208 -19.59 12.30 -0.65
C PHE A 208 -19.86 12.88 0.73
N VAL A 209 -21.00 12.54 1.35
CA VAL A 209 -21.32 12.93 2.73
C VAL A 209 -20.24 12.43 3.70
N ARG A 210 -19.78 11.18 3.53
CA ARG A 210 -18.71 10.61 4.35
C ARG A 210 -17.37 11.31 4.12
N ALA A 211 -17.01 11.67 2.88
CA ALA A 211 -15.78 12.42 2.62
C ALA A 211 -15.76 13.78 3.36
N LYS A 212 -16.90 14.48 3.43
CA LYS A 212 -17.07 15.77 4.15
C LYS A 212 -16.75 15.69 5.65
N THR A 213 -16.91 14.51 6.27
CA THR A 213 -16.65 14.33 7.72
C THR A 213 -15.17 14.42 8.10
N LEU A 214 -14.24 14.37 7.13
CA LEU A 214 -12.80 14.48 7.39
C LEU A 214 -12.21 15.86 7.07
N ILE A 215 -13.02 16.77 6.53
CA ILE A 215 -12.58 18.13 6.20
C ILE A 215 -12.80 19.00 7.44
N GLY A 216 -11.71 19.29 8.17
CA GLY A 216 -11.63 20.17 9.34
C GLY A 216 -11.00 19.50 10.58
N ILE A 217 -10.04 20.18 11.23
CA ILE A 217 -9.28 19.67 12.40
C ILE A 217 -10.21 19.32 13.57
N GLU A 218 -11.18 20.18 13.88
CA GLU A 218 -12.16 19.97 14.96
C GLU A 218 -13.00 18.70 14.78
N LYS A 219 -13.22 18.25 13.54
CA LYS A 219 -13.96 17.01 13.28
C LYS A 219 -13.12 15.78 13.53
N ILE A 220 -11.79 15.86 13.37
CA ILE A 220 -10.85 14.76 13.60
C ILE A 220 -10.76 14.44 15.09
N GLU A 221 -10.66 15.47 15.95
CA GLU A 221 -10.63 15.33 17.41
C GLU A 221 -11.91 14.70 17.97
N ARG A 222 -13.04 14.93 17.32
CA ARG A 222 -14.34 14.32 17.66
C ARG A 222 -14.52 12.90 17.12
N THR A 223 -13.57 12.37 16.35
CA THR A 223 -13.65 10.98 15.89
C THR A 223 -13.16 9.99 16.94
N PRO A 224 -13.68 8.75 16.94
CA PRO A 224 -13.14 7.67 17.77
C PRO A 224 -11.65 7.38 17.56
N ARG A 225 -11.06 7.80 16.43
CA ARG A 225 -9.63 7.57 16.14
C ARG A 225 -8.70 8.39 17.02
N TYR A 226 -9.08 9.62 17.39
CA TYR A 226 -8.24 10.47 18.22
C TYR A 226 -7.91 9.85 19.59
N PRO A 227 -8.89 9.43 20.41
CA PRO A 227 -8.58 8.79 21.70
C PRO A 227 -7.88 7.43 21.54
N ILE A 228 -8.12 6.70 20.44
CA ILE A 228 -7.37 5.47 20.10
C ILE A 228 -5.89 5.78 19.86
N PHE A 229 -5.58 6.80 19.04
CA PHE A 229 -4.20 7.21 18.77
C PHE A 229 -3.50 7.66 20.03
N LYS A 230 -4.17 8.48 20.84
CA LYS A 230 -3.65 8.96 22.12
C LYS A 230 -3.28 7.79 23.03
N ARG A 231 -4.19 6.81 23.19
CA ARG A 231 -3.92 5.62 24.01
C ARG A 231 -2.73 4.81 23.48
N GLY A 232 -2.59 4.67 22.17
CA GLY A 232 -1.43 4.00 21.57
C GLY A 232 -0.11 4.72 21.83
N ILE A 233 -0.11 6.05 21.78
CA ILE A 233 1.07 6.86 22.14
C ILE A 233 1.39 6.69 23.62
N ASP A 234 0.40 6.73 24.50
CA ASP A 234 0.59 6.55 25.94
C ASP A 234 1.21 5.17 26.25
N ILE A 235 0.67 4.10 25.67
CA ILE A 235 1.22 2.74 25.79
C ILE A 235 2.65 2.67 25.25
N GLY A 236 2.91 3.33 24.11
CA GLY A 236 4.24 3.42 23.54
C GLY A 236 5.21 4.17 24.45
N ILE A 237 4.77 5.20 25.16
CA ILE A 237 5.61 5.92 26.15
C ILE A 237 5.87 5.02 27.37
N GLU A 238 4.84 4.37 27.91
CA GLU A 238 4.95 3.41 29.02
C GLU A 238 5.92 2.26 28.69
N ASN A 239 5.97 1.82 27.42
CA ASN A 239 6.78 0.69 26.96
C ASN A 239 7.86 1.11 25.94
N LYS A 240 8.41 2.32 26.08
CA LYS A 240 9.24 3.00 25.05
C LYS A 240 10.31 2.14 24.38
N TYR A 241 11.00 1.29 25.13
CA TYR A 241 12.14 0.55 24.60
C TYR A 241 11.76 -0.79 23.96
N LYS A 242 10.93 -1.59 24.63
CA LYS A 242 10.60 -2.96 24.18
C LYS A 242 9.29 -3.03 23.39
N GLY A 243 8.41 -2.04 23.52
CA GLY A 243 7.01 -2.18 23.17
C GLY A 243 6.32 -3.23 24.05
N VAL A 244 5.03 -3.44 23.82
CA VAL A 244 4.25 -4.47 24.53
C VAL A 244 4.38 -5.87 23.92
N GLY A 245 5.01 -6.00 22.74
CA GLY A 245 5.21 -7.27 22.05
C GLY A 245 4.60 -7.29 20.65
N PHE A 246 5.19 -8.10 19.76
CA PHE A 246 4.77 -8.21 18.36
C PHE A 246 3.31 -8.64 18.25
N TYR A 247 2.51 -7.82 17.56
CA TYR A 247 1.09 -8.05 17.27
C TYR A 247 0.21 -8.37 18.49
N PHE A 248 0.57 -7.79 19.65
CA PHE A 248 -0.02 -8.12 20.95
C PHE A 248 -1.55 -7.91 21.04
N TYR A 249 -2.10 -6.91 20.34
CA TYR A 249 -3.51 -6.50 20.52
C TYR A 249 -4.52 -7.17 19.58
N LYS A 250 -4.10 -8.11 18.72
CA LYS A 250 -5.03 -8.82 17.81
C LYS A 250 -6.22 -9.44 18.54
N ASP A 251 -5.98 -10.07 19.70
CA ASP A 251 -6.98 -10.78 20.49
C ASP A 251 -7.18 -10.18 21.91
N LYS A 252 -6.20 -9.42 22.40
CA LYS A 252 -6.18 -8.85 23.76
C LYS A 252 -6.78 -7.45 23.86
N ASN A 253 -7.58 -7.04 22.86
CA ASN A 253 -8.24 -5.73 22.70
C ASN A 253 -7.92 -4.69 23.78
N PHE A 254 -7.22 -3.61 23.43
CA PHE A 254 -7.04 -2.53 24.40
C PHE A 254 -8.35 -1.75 24.60
N VAL A 255 -8.52 -1.24 25.81
CA VAL A 255 -9.69 -0.46 26.22
C VAL A 255 -9.38 1.02 26.08
N VAL A 256 -10.35 1.77 25.56
CA VAL A 256 -10.31 3.24 25.51
C VAL A 256 -11.46 3.77 26.36
N ASP A 257 -11.14 4.22 27.58
CA ASP A 257 -12.15 4.62 28.57
C ASP A 257 -13.02 5.79 28.09
N SER A 258 -12.42 6.74 27.36
CA SER A 258 -13.14 7.88 26.75
C SER A 258 -14.14 7.47 25.66
N LEU A 259 -14.14 6.20 25.23
CA LEU A 259 -15.11 5.61 24.31
C LEU A 259 -15.96 4.55 25.01
N GLN A 260 -16.40 4.81 26.23
CA GLN A 260 -17.27 3.93 27.02
C GLN A 260 -16.67 2.52 27.21
N GLY A 261 -15.35 2.43 27.35
CA GLY A 261 -14.66 1.16 27.51
C GLY A 261 -14.66 0.29 26.25
N SER A 262 -14.86 0.88 25.07
CA SER A 262 -14.81 0.17 23.80
C SER A 262 -13.46 -0.53 23.60
N LYS A 263 -13.53 -1.72 23.02
CA LYS A 263 -12.40 -2.63 22.79
C LYS A 263 -11.92 -2.53 21.35
N PHE A 264 -10.62 -2.34 21.15
CA PHE A 264 -10.00 -2.20 19.83
C PHE A 264 -8.81 -3.13 19.67
N SER A 265 -8.65 -3.70 18.48
CA SER A 265 -7.61 -4.68 18.16
C SER A 265 -6.34 -4.06 17.57
N HIS A 266 -6.35 -2.77 17.22
CA HIS A 266 -5.19 -2.04 16.69
C HIS A 266 -5.38 -0.52 16.75
N PHE A 267 -4.29 0.22 16.59
CA PHE A 267 -4.27 1.67 16.77
C PHE A 267 -4.64 2.49 15.53
N HIS A 268 -5.03 1.87 14.40
CA HIS A 268 -5.43 2.59 13.17
C HIS A 268 -4.36 3.59 12.65
N ASN A 269 -3.09 3.37 12.96
CA ASN A 269 -1.97 4.13 12.44
C ASN A 269 -0.71 3.28 12.56
N ILE A 270 -0.02 3.06 11.45
CA ILE A 270 1.12 2.15 11.36
C ILE A 270 2.28 2.57 12.27
N ILE A 271 2.53 3.87 12.45
CA ILE A 271 3.63 4.38 13.28
C ILE A 271 3.28 4.24 14.76
N VAL A 272 2.05 4.59 15.15
CA VAL A 272 1.58 4.42 16.52
C VAL A 272 1.54 2.93 16.89
N GLU A 273 1.06 2.09 15.97
CA GLU A 273 1.04 0.64 16.13
C GLU A 273 2.45 0.09 16.37
N THR A 274 3.41 0.46 15.50
CA THR A 274 4.81 0.04 15.63
C THR A 274 5.41 0.54 16.95
N PHE A 275 5.16 1.79 17.34
CA PHE A 275 5.71 2.35 18.57
C PHE A 275 5.15 1.67 19.83
N ALA A 276 3.84 1.46 19.89
CA ALA A 276 3.19 0.80 21.01
C ALA A 276 3.61 -0.68 21.13
N THR A 277 3.65 -1.41 20.02
CA THR A 277 3.86 -2.87 20.02
C THR A 277 5.33 -3.29 19.91
N GLN A 278 6.16 -2.49 19.23
CA GLN A 278 7.54 -2.85 18.89
C GLN A 278 8.58 -1.91 19.51
N GLY A 279 8.16 -0.80 20.14
CA GLY A 279 9.05 0.14 20.79
C GLY A 279 9.74 1.10 19.83
N LEU A 280 10.40 2.11 20.40
CA LEU A 280 10.96 3.25 19.67
C LEU A 280 12.05 2.86 18.67
N LEU A 281 12.96 1.97 19.05
CA LEU A 281 14.10 1.60 18.21
C LEU A 281 13.63 0.94 16.91
N ILE A 282 12.67 0.01 16.99
CA ILE A 282 12.10 -0.65 15.82
C ILE A 282 11.32 0.36 14.97
N THR A 283 10.51 1.22 15.58
CA THR A 283 9.80 2.30 14.86
C THR A 283 10.74 3.22 14.10
N LEU A 284 11.84 3.67 14.72
CA LEU A 284 12.82 4.52 14.05
C LEU A 284 13.51 3.78 12.90
N SER A 285 13.87 2.51 13.08
CA SER A 285 14.46 1.70 12.00
C SER A 285 13.49 1.49 10.84
N PHE A 286 12.20 1.27 11.13
CA PHE A 286 11.13 1.14 10.14
C PHE A 286 10.97 2.43 9.33
N VAL A 287 10.89 3.59 10.00
CA VAL A 287 10.81 4.90 9.34
C VAL A 287 12.08 5.16 8.50
N GLY A 288 13.26 4.86 9.05
CA GLY A 288 14.52 4.98 8.32
C GLY A 288 14.56 4.14 7.05
N PHE A 289 14.07 2.89 7.10
CA PHE A 289 13.94 2.02 5.93
C PHE A 289 12.97 2.59 4.89
N LEU A 290 11.79 3.06 5.30
CA LEU A 290 10.82 3.65 4.39
C LEU A 290 11.37 4.92 3.71
N LEU A 291 12.09 5.77 4.45
CA LEU A 291 12.75 6.95 3.90
C LEU A 291 13.84 6.59 2.89
N ALA A 292 14.69 5.60 3.21
CA ALA A 292 15.69 5.08 2.29
C ALA A 292 15.05 4.55 0.99
N LEU A 293 13.97 3.78 1.12
CA LEU A 293 13.22 3.24 -0.01
C LEU A 293 12.62 4.34 -0.89
N PHE A 294 12.03 5.37 -0.27
CA PHE A 294 11.49 6.53 -0.98
C PHE A 294 12.56 7.25 -1.79
N ILE A 295 13.70 7.57 -1.17
CA ILE A 295 14.83 8.23 -1.84
C ILE A 295 15.31 7.40 -3.03
N LYS A 296 15.40 6.08 -2.86
CA LYS A 296 15.86 5.19 -3.94
C LYS A 296 14.86 5.14 -5.10
N LEU A 297 13.56 5.09 -4.83
CA LEU A 297 12.51 5.14 -5.86
C LEU A 297 12.58 6.43 -6.67
N ILE A 298 12.72 7.58 -6.00
CA ILE A 298 12.86 8.88 -6.66
C ILE A 298 14.14 8.94 -7.51
N LYS A 299 15.29 8.54 -6.96
CA LYS A 299 16.56 8.49 -7.70
C LYS A 299 16.44 7.60 -8.95
N ASN A 300 15.90 6.38 -8.79
CA ASN A 300 15.76 5.44 -9.89
C ASN A 300 14.89 5.97 -11.04
N TYR A 301 13.84 6.74 -10.71
CA TYR A 301 12.98 7.40 -11.69
C TYR A 301 13.72 8.48 -12.50
N PHE A 302 14.57 9.29 -11.87
CA PHE A 302 15.31 10.34 -12.57
C PHE A 302 16.55 9.81 -13.31
N GLU A 303 17.18 8.74 -12.81
CA GLU A 303 18.43 8.18 -13.37
C GLU A 303 18.24 7.38 -14.66
N SER A 304 17.05 6.80 -14.92
CA SER A 304 16.83 6.02 -16.16
C SER A 304 15.43 6.22 -16.73
N GLN A 305 15.36 6.33 -18.06
CA GLN A 305 14.11 6.50 -18.81
C GLN A 305 13.45 5.17 -19.19
N GLU A 306 14.15 4.05 -19.04
CA GLU A 306 13.60 2.72 -19.31
C GLU A 306 12.50 2.36 -18.29
N ASN A 307 11.44 1.71 -18.77
CA ASN A 307 10.35 1.18 -17.95
C ASN A 307 9.76 2.23 -17.00
N ARG A 308 9.70 3.49 -17.46
CA ARG A 308 9.28 4.65 -16.69
C ARG A 308 7.89 4.46 -16.07
N GLU A 309 7.00 3.74 -16.74
CA GLU A 309 5.69 3.35 -16.25
C GLU A 309 5.74 2.57 -14.93
N LEU A 310 6.70 1.65 -14.77
CA LEU A 310 6.85 0.84 -13.55
C LEU A 310 7.49 1.65 -12.44
N LYS A 311 8.41 2.55 -12.78
CA LYS A 311 9.04 3.46 -11.80
C LYS A 311 8.02 4.42 -11.20
N ILE A 312 7.18 5.01 -12.04
CA ILE A 312 6.06 5.84 -11.58
C ILE A 312 5.12 4.99 -10.74
N LEU A 313 4.75 3.78 -11.19
CA LEU A 313 3.87 2.88 -10.44
C LEU A 313 4.44 2.58 -9.04
N GLY A 314 5.73 2.28 -8.93
CA GLY A 314 6.41 2.04 -7.66
C GLY A 314 6.33 3.22 -6.71
N ILE A 315 6.60 4.44 -7.21
CA ILE A 315 6.51 5.68 -6.41
C ILE A 315 5.07 5.89 -5.91
N VAL A 316 4.07 5.81 -6.80
CA VAL A 316 2.69 6.17 -6.44
C VAL A 316 2.04 5.11 -5.55
N VAL A 317 2.38 3.82 -5.73
CA VAL A 317 1.93 2.74 -4.84
C VAL A 317 2.60 2.83 -3.48
N PHE A 318 3.89 3.17 -3.42
CA PHE A 318 4.57 3.44 -2.16
C PHE A 318 3.91 4.60 -1.39
N ILE A 319 3.70 5.74 -2.06
CA ILE A 319 3.05 6.91 -1.44
C ILE A 319 1.61 6.58 -1.01
N PHE A 320 0.87 5.84 -1.84
CA PHE A 320 -0.47 5.40 -1.48
C PHE A 320 -0.46 4.52 -0.22
N GLY A 321 0.48 3.58 -0.12
CA GLY A 321 0.69 2.74 1.05
C GLY A 321 1.03 3.55 2.31
N ILE A 322 1.89 4.56 2.22
CA ILE A 322 2.21 5.45 3.35
C ILE A 322 0.98 6.23 3.82
N ILE A 323 0.23 6.85 2.90
CA ILE A 323 -0.99 7.60 3.24
C ILE A 323 -2.02 6.68 3.88
N TYR A 324 -2.19 5.47 3.34
CA TYR A 324 -3.07 4.47 3.93
C TYR A 324 -2.59 4.04 5.32
N GLY A 325 -1.28 3.88 5.48
CA GLY A 325 -0.59 3.55 6.74
C GLY A 325 -0.90 4.52 7.88
N ILE A 326 -1.13 5.80 7.57
CA ILE A 326 -1.53 6.81 8.57
C ILE A 326 -2.92 6.50 9.16
N SER A 327 -3.76 5.77 8.43
CA SER A 327 -5.12 5.40 8.82
C SER A 327 -5.32 3.96 9.25
N GLU A 328 -4.44 3.04 8.85
CA GLU A 328 -4.53 1.61 9.16
C GLU A 328 -3.12 0.98 9.22
N PRO A 329 -2.86 -0.01 10.10
CA PRO A 329 -1.59 -0.73 10.14
C PRO A 329 -1.48 -1.74 8.98
N ILE A 330 -1.18 -1.24 7.79
CA ILE A 330 -1.25 -2.03 6.53
C ILE A 330 -0.32 -3.26 6.47
N PHE A 331 0.72 -3.33 7.30
CA PHE A 331 1.61 -4.49 7.32
C PHE A 331 0.92 -5.77 7.83
N TYR A 332 -0.20 -5.66 8.55
CA TYR A 332 -0.99 -6.83 8.96
C TYR A 332 -1.87 -7.36 7.81
N PHE A 333 -2.02 -6.59 6.72
CA PHE A 333 -2.72 -7.02 5.51
C PHE A 333 -1.74 -7.73 4.58
N THR A 334 -1.27 -8.91 4.99
CA THR A 334 -0.15 -9.64 4.36
C THR A 334 -0.19 -9.64 2.84
N LYS A 335 -1.29 -10.06 2.22
CA LYS A 335 -1.44 -10.07 0.74
C LYS A 335 -1.28 -8.70 0.09
N LEU A 336 -1.75 -7.63 0.72
CA LEU A 336 -1.62 -6.26 0.20
C LEU A 336 -0.23 -5.71 0.42
N TYR A 337 0.37 -6.00 1.57
CA TYR A 337 1.74 -5.65 1.86
C TYR A 337 2.69 -6.32 0.86
N GLU A 338 2.48 -7.61 0.58
CA GLU A 338 3.20 -8.37 -0.45
C GLU A 338 3.03 -7.76 -1.84
N LEU A 339 1.80 -7.38 -2.23
CA LEU A 339 1.53 -6.72 -3.52
C LEU A 339 2.26 -5.37 -3.64
N ILE A 340 2.18 -4.52 -2.61
CA ILE A 340 2.87 -3.22 -2.56
C ILE A 340 4.37 -3.41 -2.73
N PHE A 341 4.97 -4.30 -1.95
CA PHE A 341 6.41 -4.55 -1.97
C PHE A 341 6.87 -5.27 -3.25
N THR A 342 6.03 -6.11 -3.85
CA THR A 342 6.29 -6.70 -5.18
C THR A 342 6.35 -5.64 -6.26
N ILE A 343 5.37 -4.71 -6.29
CA ILE A 343 5.36 -3.58 -7.22
C ILE A 343 6.61 -2.71 -7.04
N ILE A 344 6.98 -2.41 -5.79
CA ILE A 344 8.19 -1.65 -5.46
C ILE A 344 9.44 -2.39 -5.94
N GLY A 345 9.57 -3.68 -5.66
CA GLY A 345 10.71 -4.49 -6.09
C GLY A 345 10.86 -4.48 -7.61
N ILE A 346 9.76 -4.71 -8.33
CA ILE A 346 9.74 -4.67 -9.80
C ILE A 346 10.13 -3.28 -10.30
N SER A 347 9.64 -2.21 -9.67
CA SER A 347 9.98 -0.83 -10.07
C SER A 347 11.45 -0.47 -9.89
N LEU A 348 12.16 -1.18 -8.99
CA LEU A 348 13.60 -1.02 -8.74
C LEU A 348 14.47 -1.95 -9.57
N SER A 349 13.90 -2.99 -10.19
CA SER A 349 14.63 -3.93 -11.05
C SER A 349 15.27 -3.22 -12.25
N ILE A 350 16.42 -3.72 -12.66
CA ILE A 350 17.17 -3.20 -13.81
C ILE A 350 16.89 -4.09 -15.01
N GLY A 351 16.65 -3.46 -16.17
CA GLY A 351 16.53 -4.17 -17.44
C GLY A 351 17.89 -4.71 -17.87
N ASN A 352 17.96 -5.98 -18.26
CA ASN A 352 19.14 -6.51 -18.94
C ASN A 352 19.05 -6.20 -20.45
N ASN A 353 20.05 -5.47 -20.96
CA ASN A 353 20.18 -5.11 -22.38
C ASN A 353 21.07 -6.10 -23.19
N ASP A 354 21.58 -7.17 -22.58
CA ASP A 354 22.45 -8.11 -23.28
C ASP A 354 21.65 -9.15 -24.07
N ARG A 355 21.27 -8.77 -25.30
CA ARG A 355 21.25 -9.67 -26.46
C ARG A 355 21.13 -8.89 -27.79
N GLU A 356 22.22 -8.24 -28.18
CA GLU A 356 22.53 -7.95 -29.61
C GLU A 356 24.04 -7.85 -29.90
N LYS A 357 24.87 -8.56 -29.11
CA LYS A 357 26.28 -8.84 -29.45
C LYS A 357 26.67 -10.24 -29.00
N LEU A 358 26.25 -11.24 -29.76
CA LEU A 358 26.95 -12.52 -29.90
C LEU A 358 26.70 -13.04 -31.32
#